data_AF-A0A356L7N7-F1
#
_entry.id   AF-A0A356L7N7-F1
#
_cell.length_a   1.000
_cell.length_b   1.000
_cell.length_c   1.000
_cell.angle_alpha   90.00
_cell.angle_beta   90.00
_cell.angle_gamma   90.00
#
_symmetry.space_group_name_H-M   'P 1'
#
loop_
_entity.id
_entity.type
_entity.pdbx_description
1 polymer ?
#
loop_
_entity_poly.entity_id
_entity_poly.type
_entity_poly.pdbx_seq_one_letter_code
_entity_poly.pdbx_strand_id
1 'polypeptide(L)'
;MTVKKTIPYKLRTGIPALMLAGATLFGGCNKEDIEKHDVDLPWSCGYYEQITSANVQRHLDDPSVGNVYLHLYQVDPDYASKEWTKWTAEDIHHKLYGRTLAPLVGKDPNRVFGRGNFEFARGVCPRADSLWFTQHGWTVNQNQR
;
A
#
# COMPACT_ATOMS: atom_id res chain seq x y z
N MET A 1 -16.82 -46.96 -31.91
CA MET A 1 -16.73 -45.71 -31.14
C MET A 1 -15.75 -44.76 -31.82
N THR A 2 -15.93 -43.48 -31.53
CA THR A 2 -15.70 -42.28 -32.36
C THR A 2 -14.24 -41.96 -32.74
N VAL A 3 -14.08 -41.49 -33.98
CA VAL A 3 -12.90 -40.89 -34.61
C VAL A 3 -12.63 -39.50 -34.03
N LYS A 4 -11.34 -39.09 -33.88
CA LYS A 4 -10.79 -37.85 -34.48
C LYS A 4 -9.30 -37.64 -34.13
N LYS A 5 -8.48 -37.71 -35.19
CA LYS A 5 -7.19 -37.04 -35.33
C LYS A 5 -7.38 -35.51 -35.30
N THR A 6 -6.25 -34.79 -35.37
CA THR A 6 -6.04 -33.35 -35.73
C THR A 6 -6.14 -32.37 -34.54
N ILE A 7 -5.28 -31.35 -34.33
CA ILE A 7 -4.33 -30.58 -35.17
C ILE A 7 -3.21 -29.98 -34.27
N PRO A 8 -1.93 -29.90 -34.71
CA PRO A 8 -0.92 -29.06 -34.06
C PRO A 8 -1.16 -27.57 -34.40
N TYR A 9 -1.48 -26.75 -33.40
CA TYR A 9 -1.65 -25.30 -33.62
C TYR A 9 -0.29 -24.63 -33.79
N LYS A 10 -0.03 -24.20 -35.03
CA LYS A 10 1.07 -23.32 -35.43
C LYS A 10 0.88 -21.96 -34.77
N LEU A 11 1.83 -21.56 -33.91
CA LEU A 11 2.03 -20.16 -33.52
C LEU A 11 2.35 -19.36 -34.78
N ARG A 12 1.34 -18.67 -35.33
CA ARG A 12 1.52 -17.68 -36.39
C ARG A 12 1.97 -16.37 -35.75
N THR A 13 3.22 -16.06 -36.04
CA THR A 13 3.85 -14.74 -36.00
C THR A 13 2.88 -13.64 -36.45
N GLY A 14 2.69 -12.64 -35.60
CA GLY A 14 1.97 -11.42 -35.93
C GLY A 14 2.54 -10.30 -35.08
N ILE A 15 3.71 -9.80 -35.45
CA ILE A 15 4.27 -8.56 -34.93
C ILE A 15 3.42 -7.44 -35.53
N PRO A 16 2.63 -6.67 -34.77
CA PRO A 16 2.13 -5.41 -35.28
C PRO A 16 3.28 -4.41 -35.16
N ALA A 17 3.96 -4.18 -36.28
CA ALA A 17 4.78 -2.99 -36.47
C ALA A 17 3.82 -1.78 -36.53
N LEU A 18 3.61 -1.13 -35.39
CA LEU A 18 3.04 0.22 -35.32
C LEU A 18 4.20 1.20 -35.13
N MET A 19 4.87 1.51 -36.23
CA MET A 19 5.55 2.78 -36.37
C MET A 19 4.49 3.84 -36.69
N LEU A 20 4.28 4.77 -35.78
CA LEU A 20 3.81 6.10 -36.15
C LEU A 20 4.61 7.13 -35.34
N ALA A 21 5.59 7.71 -36.01
CA ALA A 21 6.23 8.93 -35.56
C ALA A 21 5.19 10.05 -35.59
N GLY A 22 4.89 10.58 -34.42
CA GLY A 22 4.10 11.79 -34.24
C GLY A 22 4.86 12.77 -33.37
N ALA A 23 5.98 13.29 -33.86
CA ALA A 23 6.58 14.48 -33.29
C ALA A 23 5.71 15.68 -33.67
N THR A 24 4.76 16.03 -32.80
CA THR A 24 4.22 17.40 -32.75
C THR A 24 4.90 18.11 -31.58
N LEU A 25 6.00 18.78 -31.91
CA LEU A 25 6.47 19.95 -31.16
C LEU A 25 5.29 20.93 -31.10
N PHE A 26 4.80 21.28 -29.91
CA PHE A 26 4.37 22.63 -29.51
C PHE A 26 3.81 22.58 -28.09
N GLY A 27 4.34 23.45 -27.24
CA GLY A 27 3.80 23.74 -25.92
C GLY A 27 4.79 23.43 -24.81
N GLY A 28 5.84 24.26 -24.70
CA GLY A 28 6.53 24.47 -23.44
C GLY A 28 5.51 24.99 -22.43
N CYS A 29 4.78 24.09 -21.78
CA CYS A 29 4.29 24.32 -20.45
C CYS A 29 5.47 23.93 -19.58
N ASN A 30 6.33 24.90 -19.26
CA ASN A 30 7.04 24.83 -17.99
C ASN A 30 5.94 24.84 -16.92
N LYS A 31 5.27 23.69 -16.73
CA LYS A 31 4.85 23.33 -15.40
C LYS A 31 6.18 23.28 -14.69
N GLU A 32 6.48 24.31 -13.93
CA GLU A 32 7.39 24.17 -12.81
C GLU A 32 6.92 22.87 -12.15
N ASP A 33 7.65 21.78 -12.37
CA ASP A 33 7.35 20.50 -11.75
C ASP A 33 7.46 20.82 -10.28
N ILE A 34 6.31 21.05 -9.63
CA ILE A 34 6.24 21.33 -8.22
C ILE A 34 6.95 20.15 -7.59
N GLU A 35 8.12 20.40 -7.01
CA GLU A 35 8.90 19.38 -6.35
C GLU A 35 8.01 18.79 -5.26
N LYS A 36 7.58 17.55 -5.48
CA LYS A 36 6.64 16.91 -4.58
C LYS A 36 7.39 16.43 -3.36
N HIS A 37 6.86 16.72 -2.19
CA HIS A 37 7.37 16.19 -0.94
C HIS A 37 6.48 15.05 -0.44
N ASP A 38 7.09 14.12 0.28
CA ASP A 38 6.35 13.06 0.95
C ASP A 38 5.93 13.52 2.36
N VAL A 39 4.78 13.04 2.82
CA VAL A 39 4.25 13.32 4.16
C VAL A 39 4.25 12.04 4.98
N ASP A 40 4.88 12.08 6.15
CA ASP A 40 4.81 11.02 7.15
C ASP A 40 3.76 11.37 8.21
N LEU A 41 2.70 10.56 8.30
CA LEU A 41 1.68 10.66 9.32
C LEU A 41 1.98 9.64 10.44
N PRO A 42 2.41 10.10 11.62
CA PRO A 42 2.74 9.20 12.71
C PRO A 42 1.46 8.53 13.23
N TRP A 43 1.55 7.22 13.44
CA TRP A 43 0.45 6.40 13.90
C TRP A 43 0.86 5.60 15.13
N SER A 44 0.18 5.88 16.23
CA SER A 44 0.30 5.14 17.49
C SER A 44 -0.93 5.41 18.36
N CYS A 45 -0.96 4.79 19.55
CA CYS A 45 -2.01 5.02 20.55
C CYS A 45 -2.16 6.49 20.99
N GLY A 46 -1.14 7.33 20.78
CA GLY A 46 -1.18 8.77 21.08
C GLY A 46 -1.49 9.68 19.89
N TYR A 47 -1.58 9.13 18.67
CA TYR A 47 -1.69 9.90 17.43
C TYR A 47 -2.85 9.42 16.53
N TYR A 48 -3.93 8.89 17.10
CA TYR A 48 -5.09 8.43 16.33
C TYR A 48 -5.68 9.51 15.41
N GLU A 49 -5.55 10.78 15.78
CA GLU A 49 -6.05 11.92 14.98
C GLU A 49 -5.29 12.09 13.66
N GLN A 50 -4.04 11.60 13.57
CA GLN A 50 -3.19 11.78 12.39
C GLN A 50 -3.60 10.86 11.24
N ILE A 51 -4.07 9.64 11.53
CA ILE A 51 -4.49 8.67 10.52
C ILE A 51 -6.01 8.61 10.34
N THR A 52 -6.65 9.78 10.31
CA THR A 52 -8.07 9.87 9.99
C THR A 52 -8.30 9.97 8.48
N SER A 53 -9.46 9.49 8.01
CA SER A 53 -9.86 9.60 6.59
C SER A 53 -9.81 11.05 6.09
N ALA A 54 -10.22 12.01 6.92
CA ALA A 54 -10.19 13.44 6.58
C ALA A 54 -8.76 13.97 6.45
N ASN A 55 -7.86 13.61 7.38
CA ASN A 55 -6.48 14.09 7.33
C ASN A 55 -5.69 13.51 6.16
N VAL A 56 -5.85 12.20 5.88
CA VAL A 56 -5.25 11.58 4.69
C VAL A 56 -5.76 12.25 3.41
N GLN A 57 -7.08 12.50 3.31
CA GLN A 57 -7.64 13.17 2.14
C GLN A 57 -7.06 14.58 1.96
N ARG A 58 -6.94 15.34 3.05
CA ARG A 58 -6.36 16.69 3.03
C ARG A 58 -4.96 16.70 2.42
N HIS A 59 -4.12 15.72 2.74
CA HIS A 59 -2.78 15.62 2.14
C HIS A 59 -2.81 15.12 0.69
N LEU A 60 -3.74 14.23 0.35
CA LEU A 60 -3.89 13.77 -1.03
C LEU A 60 -4.36 14.88 -1.98
N ASP A 61 -5.18 15.81 -1.47
CA ASP A 61 -5.71 16.97 -2.19
C ASP A 61 -4.65 18.07 -2.41
N ASP A 62 -3.53 18.04 -1.67
CA ASP A 62 -2.42 18.96 -1.86
C ASP A 62 -1.56 18.52 -3.06
N PRO A 63 -1.48 19.33 -4.14
CA PRO A 63 -0.72 18.97 -5.35
C PRO A 63 0.79 18.91 -5.11
N SER A 64 1.30 19.52 -4.04
CA SER A 64 2.72 19.47 -3.64
C SER A 64 3.07 18.19 -2.87
N VAL A 65 2.08 17.38 -2.49
CA VAL A 65 2.33 16.10 -1.80
C VAL A 65 2.45 14.96 -2.82
N GLY A 66 3.56 14.25 -2.79
CA GLY A 66 3.82 13.05 -3.57
C GLY A 66 3.08 11.86 -2.98
N ASN A 67 3.63 11.34 -1.88
CA ASN A 67 3.10 10.19 -1.15
C ASN A 67 2.74 10.56 0.29
N VAL A 68 1.82 9.79 0.86
CA VAL A 68 1.42 9.83 2.27
C VAL A 68 1.78 8.50 2.91
N TYR A 69 2.67 8.53 3.89
CA TYR A 69 3.07 7.36 4.66
C TYR A 69 2.34 7.30 6.00
N LEU A 70 1.61 6.21 6.22
CA LEU A 70 1.01 5.84 7.50
C LEU A 70 2.09 5.16 8.34
N HIS A 71 2.86 5.96 9.05
CA HIS A 71 4.06 5.51 9.75
C HIS A 71 3.72 5.03 11.15
N LEU A 72 3.77 3.72 11.37
CA LEU A 72 3.64 3.13 12.69
C LEU A 72 4.81 3.57 13.59
N TYR A 73 4.54 4.47 14.53
CA TYR A 73 5.53 5.02 15.45
C TYR A 73 5.42 4.32 16.81
N GLN A 74 6.52 3.72 17.28
CA GLN A 74 6.57 3.16 18.63
C GLN A 74 6.77 4.31 19.63
N VAL A 75 5.69 4.71 20.32
CA VAL A 75 5.75 5.78 21.33
C VAL A 75 6.49 5.34 22.59
N ASP A 76 6.49 4.04 22.86
CA ASP A 76 7.28 3.42 23.91
C ASP A 76 7.45 1.92 23.55
N PRO A 77 8.67 1.39 23.44
CA PRO A 77 8.89 -0.04 23.18
C PRO A 77 8.22 -0.93 24.23
N ASP A 78 8.01 -0.45 25.47
CA ASP A 78 7.36 -1.20 26.54
C ASP A 78 5.83 -1.08 26.55
N TYR A 79 5.25 -0.11 25.85
CA TYR A 79 3.80 0.13 25.81
C TYR A 79 3.17 -0.39 24.51
N ALA A 80 3.78 -0.07 23.36
CA ALA A 80 3.28 -0.50 22.05
C ALA A 80 3.41 -2.02 21.88
N SER A 81 4.53 -2.63 22.31
CA SER A 81 4.67 -4.09 22.26
C SER A 81 3.59 -4.81 23.09
N LYS A 82 3.10 -4.22 24.18
CA LYS A 82 2.11 -4.84 25.08
C LYS A 82 0.67 -4.71 24.60
N GLU A 83 0.33 -3.69 23.82
CA GLU A 83 -1.01 -3.53 23.26
C GLU A 83 -1.21 -4.48 22.08
N TRP A 84 -0.29 -4.48 21.12
CA TRP A 84 -0.44 -5.20 19.86
C TRP A 84 -0.25 -6.71 20.01
N THR A 85 0.52 -7.15 21.01
CA THR A 85 0.64 -8.58 21.35
C THR A 85 -0.63 -9.18 21.95
N LYS A 86 -1.59 -8.37 22.41
CA LYS A 86 -2.87 -8.83 22.94
C LYS A 86 -3.96 -8.97 21.87
N TRP A 87 -3.70 -8.47 20.66
CA TRP A 87 -4.69 -8.51 19.58
C TRP A 87 -4.89 -9.95 19.13
N THR A 88 -6.13 -10.31 18.85
CA THR A 88 -6.46 -11.60 18.22
C THR A 88 -6.36 -11.50 16.70
N ALA A 89 -6.41 -12.65 16.02
CA ALA A 89 -6.50 -12.69 14.55
C ALA A 89 -7.74 -11.92 14.05
N GLU A 90 -8.85 -11.99 14.78
CA GLU A 90 -10.09 -11.26 14.46
C GLU A 90 -9.89 -9.73 14.60
N ASP A 91 -9.21 -9.28 15.66
CA ASP A 91 -8.90 -7.87 15.84
C ASP A 91 -8.01 -7.34 14.71
N ILE A 92 -6.96 -8.09 14.35
CA ILE A 92 -6.06 -7.72 13.25
C ILE A 92 -6.84 -7.61 11.95
N HIS A 93 -7.65 -8.62 11.61
CA HIS A 93 -8.37 -8.63 10.34
C HIS A 93 -9.47 -7.57 10.30
N HIS A 94 -10.39 -7.56 11.26
CA HIS A 94 -11.58 -6.71 11.19
C HIS A 94 -11.35 -5.28 11.66
N LYS A 95 -10.47 -5.06 12.65
CA LYS A 95 -10.22 -3.73 13.18
C LYS A 95 -9.04 -3.07 12.45
N LEU A 96 -7.85 -3.69 12.51
CA LEU A 96 -6.65 -3.06 11.95
C LEU A 96 -6.71 -2.95 10.43
N TYR A 97 -6.82 -4.10 9.76
CA TYR A 97 -6.85 -4.18 8.31
C TYR A 97 -8.15 -3.58 7.78
N GLY A 98 -9.29 -4.18 8.12
CA GLY A 98 -10.56 -3.90 7.44
C GLY A 98 -11.18 -2.55 7.75
N ARG A 99 -11.11 -2.11 9.02
CA ARG A 99 -11.76 -0.86 9.46
C ARG A 99 -10.83 0.35 9.43
N THR A 100 -9.54 0.15 9.68
CA THR A 100 -8.59 1.26 9.81
C THR A 100 -7.73 1.43 8.56
N LEU A 101 -6.94 0.43 8.17
CA LEU A 101 -5.89 0.63 7.16
C LEU A 101 -6.37 0.52 5.72
N ALA A 102 -7.12 -0.52 5.38
CA ALA A 102 -7.60 -0.74 4.02
C ALA A 102 -8.43 0.44 3.49
N PRO A 103 -9.31 1.09 4.29
CA PRO A 103 -10.03 2.28 3.84
C PRO A 103 -9.14 3.49 3.58
N LEU A 104 -8.05 3.66 4.34
CA LEU A 104 -7.12 4.79 4.17
C LEU A 104 -6.24 4.60 2.95
N VAL A 105 -5.64 3.42 2.81
CA VAL A 105 -4.84 3.03 1.65
C VAL A 105 -5.69 3.05 0.38
N GLY A 106 -6.94 2.58 0.46
CA GLY A 106 -7.87 2.56 -0.66
C GLY A 106 -8.29 3.92 -1.21
N LYS A 107 -7.97 5.03 -0.53
CA LYS A 107 -8.21 6.38 -1.07
C LYS A 107 -7.37 6.66 -2.30
N ASP A 108 -6.11 6.28 -2.26
CA ASP A 108 -5.20 6.31 -3.40
C ASP A 108 -4.09 5.27 -3.19
N PRO A 109 -4.28 4.04 -3.70
CA PRO A 109 -3.34 2.94 -3.46
C PRO A 109 -1.97 3.15 -4.11
N ASN A 110 -1.83 4.18 -4.96
CA ASN A 110 -0.55 4.53 -5.58
C ASN A 110 0.20 5.65 -4.85
N ARG A 111 -0.45 6.29 -3.87
CA ARG A 111 0.12 7.42 -3.11
C ARG A 111 0.06 7.22 -1.60
N VAL A 112 -0.76 6.29 -1.09
CA VAL A 112 -0.86 6.00 0.34
C VAL A 112 -0.18 4.68 0.65
N PHE A 113 0.86 4.74 1.48
CA PHE A 113 1.68 3.59 1.85
C PHE A 113 1.83 3.47 3.36
N GLY A 114 2.13 2.27 3.80
CA GLY A 114 2.56 1.95 5.14
C GLY A 114 4.05 2.16 5.35
N ARG A 115 4.43 2.40 6.61
CA ARG A 115 5.82 2.40 7.05
C ARG A 115 5.89 1.91 8.51
N GLY A 116 6.97 1.20 8.86
CA GLY A 116 7.19 0.66 10.20
C GLY A 116 6.91 -0.84 10.31
N ASN A 117 7.06 -1.39 11.52
CA ASN A 117 6.97 -2.82 11.82
C ASN A 117 5.85 -3.12 12.83
N PHE A 118 4.84 -3.87 12.41
CA PHE A 118 3.87 -4.42 13.35
C PHE A 118 4.49 -5.55 14.17
N GLU A 119 4.25 -5.52 15.47
CA GLU A 119 4.71 -6.55 16.41
C GLU A 119 3.52 -7.26 17.03
N PHE A 120 3.07 -8.33 16.38
CA PHE A 120 1.99 -9.18 16.86
C PHE A 120 2.54 -10.41 17.59
N ALA A 121 1.74 -11.04 18.44
CA ALA A 121 2.10 -12.34 18.99
C ALA A 121 2.32 -13.38 17.87
N ARG A 122 3.25 -14.33 18.10
CA ARG A 122 3.64 -15.34 17.11
C ARG A 122 2.43 -16.15 16.66
N GLY A 123 2.23 -16.24 15.35
CA GLY A 123 1.13 -17.02 14.74
C GLY A 123 -0.24 -16.34 14.76
N VAL A 124 -0.37 -15.13 15.31
CA VAL A 124 -1.69 -14.47 15.45
C VAL A 124 -2.09 -13.69 14.20
N CYS A 125 -1.13 -13.06 13.52
CA CYS A 125 -1.41 -12.36 12.25
C CYS A 125 -1.72 -13.37 11.14
N PRO A 126 -2.93 -13.37 10.55
CA PRO A 126 -3.25 -14.25 9.43
C PRO A 126 -2.29 -14.02 8.26
N ARG A 127 -1.93 -15.09 7.54
CA ARG A 127 -0.99 -15.01 6.42
C ARG A 127 -1.44 -14.02 5.34
N ALA A 128 -2.74 -14.00 5.04
CA ALA A 128 -3.31 -13.09 4.03
C ALA A 128 -3.13 -11.63 4.45
N ASP A 129 -3.42 -11.31 5.71
CA ASP A 129 -3.28 -9.94 6.24
C ASP A 129 -1.81 -9.53 6.32
N SER A 130 -0.92 -10.42 6.80
CA SER A 130 0.52 -10.18 6.80
C SER A 130 1.04 -9.87 5.40
N LEU A 131 0.58 -10.61 4.39
CA LEU A 131 0.97 -10.36 3.00
C LEU A 131 0.45 -9.00 2.53
N TRP A 132 -0.81 -8.68 2.84
CA TRP A 132 -1.40 -7.38 2.51
C TRP A 132 -0.61 -6.23 3.15
N PHE A 133 -0.25 -6.33 4.43
CA PHE A 133 0.57 -5.30 5.10
C PHE A 133 1.92 -5.10 4.39
N THR A 134 2.59 -6.20 4.03
CA THR A 134 3.87 -6.12 3.31
C THR A 134 3.75 -5.56 1.90
N GLN A 135 2.68 -5.87 1.18
CA GLN A 135 2.42 -5.32 -0.16
C GLN A 135 2.20 -3.81 -0.12
N HIS A 136 1.72 -3.27 1.00
CA HIS A 136 1.45 -1.86 1.17
C HIS A 136 2.54 -1.12 1.95
N GLY A 137 3.71 -1.73 2.19
CA GLY A 137 4.90 -1.02 2.69
C GLY A 137 5.19 -1.18 4.19
N TRP A 138 4.32 -1.82 4.96
CA TRP A 138 4.65 -2.20 6.34
C TRP A 138 5.49 -3.47 6.39
N THR A 139 6.07 -3.72 7.56
CA THR A 139 6.70 -5.00 7.89
C THR A 139 5.97 -5.64 9.08
N VAL A 140 6.13 -6.96 9.23
CA VAL A 140 5.48 -7.72 10.30
C VAL A 140 6.52 -8.60 10.99
N ASN A 141 6.67 -8.43 12.30
CA ASN A 141 7.51 -9.24 13.18
C ASN A 141 9.00 -9.37 12.76
N GLN A 142 9.60 -8.35 12.14
CA GLN A 142 10.97 -8.46 11.62
C GLN A 142 12.07 -8.62 12.69
N ASN A 143 11.79 -8.32 13.97
CA ASN A 143 12.80 -8.34 15.04
C ASN A 143 12.44 -9.24 16.24
N GLN A 144 11.43 -10.11 16.13
CA GLN A 144 11.10 -11.05 17.22
C GLN A 144 12.10 -12.21 17.24
N ARG A 145 13.16 -12.09 18.06
CA ARG A 145 14.04 -13.22 18.41
C ARG A 145 13.36 -14.14 19.42
#